data_AF-A0A177NPT2-F1
#
_entry.id   AF-A0A177NPT2-F1
#
_cell.length_a   1.000
_cell.length_b   1.000
_cell.length_c   1.000
_cell.angle_alpha   90.00
_cell.angle_beta   90.00
_cell.angle_gamma   90.00
#
_symmetry.space_group_name_H-M   'P 1'
#
loop_
_entity.id
_entity.type
_entity.pdbx_description
1 polymer ?
#
loop_
_entity_poly.entity_id
_entity_poly.type
_entity_poly.pdbx_seq_one_letter_code
_entity_poly.pdbx_strand_id
1 'polypeptide(L)'
;MAAIAASANAVALEGSIGGTAYLSYDQATWATLKPLESYKNMNYQELYGGQRIPTADIAGRRWAYPQLFVDNSVPAKLQPWWLATNAAIANGTATAAALAEWRVLDPAQQVPAAQPAGGWAMAVDSLDEGLDPGWADGYHPTDFDPTTGVGKIALGGSLRLHSDFNSPSGVLWMRGLTLEHRGETESWYIGNDAGPASGAFFELIDPVIGVNPDNGLLSIDADLKFGDSLYSRIFFNLDGDTRVIGHFSLNPSLTTPTSPVPVPAAAWLFSSAMLGLMGISRRQRLSPNAR
;
A
#
# COMPACT_ATOMS: atom_id res chain seq x y z
N MET A 1 -28.75 -13.33 -10.83
CA MET A 1 -27.97 -12.11 -11.13
C MET A 1 -26.73 -12.58 -11.87
N ALA A 2 -26.59 -12.15 -13.12
CA ALA A 2 -25.58 -12.66 -14.04
C ALA A 2 -24.21 -12.12 -13.64
N ALA A 3 -23.27 -13.03 -13.38
CA ALA A 3 -21.85 -12.72 -13.32
C ALA A 3 -21.43 -12.29 -14.73
N ILE A 4 -21.08 -11.02 -14.89
CA ILE A 4 -20.27 -10.59 -16.03
C ILE A 4 -18.85 -11.04 -15.67
N ALA A 5 -18.56 -12.31 -15.92
CA ALA A 5 -17.20 -12.79 -16.00
C ALA A 5 -16.62 -12.16 -17.28
N ALA A 6 -16.01 -10.98 -17.11
CA ALA A 6 -15.06 -10.51 -18.09
C ALA A 6 -13.86 -11.45 -18.01
N SER A 7 -13.89 -12.53 -18.79
CA SER A 7 -12.66 -13.12 -19.27
C SER A 7 -11.95 -12.00 -20.03
N ALA A 8 -11.04 -11.29 -19.36
CA ALA A 8 -10.09 -10.45 -20.03
C ALA A 8 -9.46 -11.33 -21.12
N ASN A 9 -9.64 -10.93 -22.37
CA ASN A 9 -9.01 -11.60 -23.51
C ASN A 9 -7.49 -11.58 -23.29
N ALA A 10 -6.94 -12.66 -22.75
CA ALA A 10 -5.50 -12.91 -22.68
C ALA A 10 -4.83 -12.88 -24.08
N VAL A 11 -5.63 -12.89 -25.15
CA VAL A 11 -5.19 -12.80 -26.55
C VAL A 11 -4.82 -11.37 -26.99
N ALA A 12 -4.98 -10.34 -26.14
CA ALA A 12 -4.79 -8.93 -26.54
C ALA A 12 -3.57 -8.21 -25.92
N LEU A 13 -2.69 -8.92 -25.20
CA LEU A 13 -1.47 -8.33 -24.62
C LEU A 13 -0.28 -8.47 -25.59
N GLU A 14 -0.21 -7.62 -26.61
CA GLU A 14 1.00 -7.44 -27.44
C GLU A 14 1.99 -6.40 -26.86
N GLY A 15 1.77 -5.93 -25.62
CA GLY A 15 2.58 -4.88 -24.98
C GLY A 15 3.84 -5.41 -24.29
N SER A 16 4.90 -4.60 -24.27
CA SER A 16 6.15 -4.90 -23.55
C SER A 16 5.98 -4.73 -22.04
N ILE A 17 6.87 -5.36 -21.25
CA ILE A 17 6.98 -5.15 -19.80
C ILE A 17 8.04 -4.07 -19.51
N GLY A 18 7.94 -3.43 -18.35
CA GLY A 18 8.84 -2.40 -17.87
C GLY A 18 8.09 -1.10 -17.51
N GLY A 19 8.85 -0.01 -17.37
CA GLY A 19 8.30 1.33 -17.15
C GLY A 19 8.14 1.68 -15.66
N THR A 20 6.97 2.16 -15.28
CA THR A 20 6.73 2.66 -13.91
C THR A 20 5.34 2.28 -13.43
N ALA A 21 5.29 1.74 -12.21
CA ALA A 21 4.06 1.53 -11.47
C ALA A 21 3.94 2.56 -10.34
N TYR A 22 2.71 2.82 -9.93
CA TYR A 22 2.40 3.72 -8.82
C TYR A 22 1.53 2.98 -7.82
N LEU A 23 1.87 3.14 -6.54
CA LEU A 23 1.12 2.62 -5.42
C LEU A 23 0.67 3.77 -4.53
N SER A 24 -0.63 3.89 -4.32
CA SER A 24 -1.21 4.79 -3.33
C SER A 24 -1.94 4.02 -2.24
N TYR A 25 -2.10 4.65 -1.09
CA TYR A 25 -2.83 4.13 0.06
C TYR A 25 -3.79 5.19 0.61
N ASP A 26 -4.92 4.74 1.14
CA ASP A 26 -5.84 5.56 1.92
C ASP A 26 -5.50 5.43 3.41
N GLN A 27 -4.85 6.45 3.96
CA GLN A 27 -4.44 6.48 5.36
C GLN A 27 -5.60 6.28 6.33
N ALA A 28 -6.75 6.91 6.07
CA ALA A 28 -7.90 6.83 6.97
C ALA A 28 -8.48 5.41 6.99
N THR A 29 -8.57 4.79 5.81
CA THR A 29 -9.02 3.41 5.69
C THR A 29 -8.05 2.46 6.39
N TRP A 30 -6.75 2.54 6.12
CA TRP A 30 -5.73 1.70 6.77
C TRP A 30 -5.74 1.81 8.29
N ALA A 31 -5.85 3.05 8.80
CA ALA A 31 -5.90 3.33 10.22
C ALA A 31 -7.14 2.73 10.91
N THR A 32 -8.18 2.40 10.15
CA THR A 32 -9.49 1.96 10.66
C THR A 32 -9.97 0.61 10.14
N LEU A 33 -9.07 -0.22 9.58
CA LEU A 33 -9.42 -1.56 9.14
C LEU A 33 -9.99 -2.42 10.29
N LYS A 34 -9.38 -2.41 11.47
CA LYS A 34 -10.04 -2.98 12.65
C LYS A 34 -10.93 -1.92 13.28
N PRO A 35 -12.25 -2.09 13.44
CA PRO A 35 -13.07 -1.05 14.08
C PRO A 35 -12.78 -0.85 15.58
N LEU A 36 -12.31 -1.89 16.28
CA LEU A 36 -12.06 -1.89 17.73
C LEU A 36 -10.87 -2.78 18.08
N GLU A 37 -9.96 -2.28 18.91
CA GLU A 37 -8.78 -3.05 19.32
C GLU A 37 -8.16 -2.60 20.65
N SER A 38 -7.41 -3.48 21.32
CA SER A 38 -6.63 -3.21 22.54
C SER A 38 -5.21 -2.74 22.20
N TYR A 39 -4.67 -1.81 22.98
CA TYR A 39 -3.41 -1.12 22.67
C TYR A 39 -2.29 -1.56 23.61
N LYS A 40 -1.08 -1.75 23.08
CA LYS A 40 0.09 -2.12 23.88
C LYS A 40 1.29 -1.23 23.56
N ASN A 41 2.08 -0.91 24.58
CA ASN A 41 3.37 -0.24 24.39
C ASN A 41 4.47 -1.24 23.99
N MET A 42 5.69 -0.72 23.77
CA MET A 42 6.88 -1.49 23.38
C MET A 42 7.36 -2.56 24.36
N ASN A 43 6.83 -2.55 25.57
CA ASN A 43 7.11 -3.57 26.58
C ASN A 43 5.94 -4.55 26.72
N TYR A 44 5.03 -4.61 25.73
CA TYR A 44 3.83 -5.43 25.75
C TYR A 44 2.87 -5.12 26.91
N GLN A 45 2.96 -3.91 27.47
CA GLN A 45 2.07 -3.47 28.54
C GLN A 45 0.81 -2.87 27.93
N GLU A 46 -0.35 -3.27 28.46
CA GLU A 46 -1.65 -2.74 28.06
C GLU A 46 -1.71 -1.22 28.29
N LEU A 47 -2.17 -0.51 27.28
CA LEU A 47 -2.53 0.90 27.32
C LEU A 47 -4.04 1.03 27.52
N TYR A 48 -4.50 2.20 27.94
CA TYR A 48 -5.92 2.49 28.19
C TYR A 48 -6.60 1.45 29.12
N GLY A 49 -5.85 0.90 30.07
CA GLY A 49 -6.35 -0.14 30.99
C GLY A 49 -6.74 -1.46 30.31
N GLY A 50 -6.20 -1.75 29.12
CA GLY A 50 -6.51 -2.96 28.35
C GLY A 50 -7.87 -2.95 27.66
N GLN A 51 -8.55 -1.79 27.62
CA GLN A 51 -9.83 -1.67 26.94
C GLN A 51 -9.67 -1.74 25.43
N ARG A 52 -10.64 -2.36 24.76
CA ARG A 52 -10.78 -2.25 23.31
C ARG A 52 -11.49 -0.94 22.98
N ILE A 53 -10.81 -0.02 22.31
CA ILE A 53 -11.38 1.27 21.90
C ILE A 53 -11.35 1.42 20.37
N PRO A 54 -12.13 2.35 19.80
CA PRO A 54 -12.14 2.57 18.36
C PRO A 54 -10.78 3.00 17.82
N THR A 55 -10.39 2.36 16.72
CA THR A 55 -9.24 2.79 15.93
C THR A 55 -9.59 4.09 15.21
N ALA A 56 -8.60 4.94 14.97
CA ALA A 56 -8.77 6.20 14.28
C ALA A 56 -7.49 6.58 13.56
N ASP A 57 -7.61 7.45 12.56
CA ASP A 57 -6.47 8.12 11.94
C ASP A 57 -5.91 9.24 12.83
N ILE A 58 -5.44 8.85 14.01
CA ILE A 58 -4.87 9.73 15.03
C ILE A 58 -3.68 8.99 15.65
N ALA A 59 -2.60 9.71 15.92
CA ALA A 59 -1.41 9.16 16.55
C ALA A 59 -1.74 8.39 17.85
N GLY A 60 -1.24 7.16 17.95
CA GLY A 60 -1.52 6.25 19.06
C GLY A 60 -2.86 5.52 18.97
N ARG A 61 -3.58 5.63 17.84
CA ARG A 61 -4.87 4.99 17.57
C ARG A 61 -5.02 4.32 16.20
N ARG A 62 -3.99 4.30 15.34
CA ARG A 62 -4.05 3.82 13.93
C ARG A 62 -3.74 2.33 13.80
N TRP A 63 -4.71 1.55 13.32
CA TRP A 63 -4.59 0.09 13.25
C TRP A 63 -3.31 -0.36 12.56
N ALA A 64 -3.12 0.06 11.32
CA ALA A 64 -1.89 -0.10 10.59
C ALA A 64 -1.68 1.13 9.69
N TYR A 65 -0.45 1.38 9.30
CA TYR A 65 -0.10 2.40 8.33
C TYR A 65 1.26 2.10 7.69
N PRO A 66 1.47 2.49 6.42
CA PRO A 66 2.79 2.56 5.83
C PRO A 66 3.67 3.51 6.65
N GLN A 67 4.82 3.04 7.10
CA GLN A 67 5.78 3.84 7.87
C GLN A 67 7.01 4.20 7.05
N LEU A 68 7.40 3.34 6.10
CA LEU A 68 8.52 3.60 5.21
C LEU A 68 8.26 2.93 3.87
N PHE A 69 8.59 3.63 2.80
CA PHE A 69 8.71 3.10 1.45
C PHE A 69 10.15 3.32 0.97
N VAL A 70 10.77 2.30 0.39
CA VAL A 70 12.10 2.39 -0.25
C VAL A 70 12.04 1.79 -1.65
N ASP A 71 12.91 2.26 -2.52
CA ASP A 71 12.98 1.84 -3.93
C ASP A 71 13.82 0.56 -4.13
N ASN A 72 14.13 0.25 -5.39
CA ASN A 72 14.89 -0.93 -5.81
C ASN A 72 16.36 -0.89 -5.42
N SER A 73 16.86 0.21 -4.87
CA SER A 73 18.27 0.34 -4.48
C SER A 73 18.64 -0.43 -3.22
N VAL A 74 17.64 -0.92 -2.46
CA VAL A 74 17.88 -1.63 -1.20
C VAL A 74 17.63 -3.12 -1.34
N PRO A 75 18.54 -4.01 -0.87
CA PRO A 75 18.38 -5.45 -1.01
C PRO A 75 17.03 -5.97 -0.51
N ALA A 76 16.42 -6.86 -1.29
CA ALA A 76 15.13 -7.44 -0.95
C ALA A 76 15.23 -8.43 0.23
N LYS A 77 16.40 -9.05 0.40
CA LYS A 77 16.64 -10.00 1.49
C LYS A 77 16.63 -9.29 2.84
N LEU A 78 15.74 -9.73 3.71
CA LEU A 78 15.61 -9.25 5.09
C LEU A 78 16.50 -10.06 6.05
N GLN A 79 16.92 -9.41 7.14
CA GLN A 79 17.43 -10.11 8.30
C GLN A 79 16.33 -10.97 8.93
N PRO A 80 16.65 -12.13 9.53
CA PRO A 80 15.64 -12.89 10.26
C PRO A 80 15.05 -12.10 11.43
N TRP A 81 13.73 -11.90 11.44
CA TRP A 81 13.03 -11.09 12.44
C TRP A 81 13.22 -11.62 13.88
N TRP A 82 13.39 -12.92 14.07
CA TRP A 82 13.55 -13.52 15.39
C TRP A 82 14.84 -13.05 16.08
N LEU A 83 15.85 -12.61 15.32
CA LEU A 83 17.08 -12.00 15.83
C LEU A 83 16.87 -10.57 16.35
N ALA A 84 15.68 -9.99 16.18
CA ALA A 84 15.33 -8.68 16.70
C ALA A 84 14.38 -8.73 17.91
N THR A 85 14.05 -9.93 18.39
CA THR A 85 13.11 -10.11 19.51
C THR A 85 13.74 -9.76 20.87
N ASN A 86 12.91 -9.43 21.86
CA ASN A 86 13.38 -9.25 23.25
C ASN A 86 14.10 -10.50 23.78
N ALA A 87 13.63 -11.70 23.40
CA ALA A 87 14.26 -12.96 23.77
C ALA A 87 15.67 -13.09 23.17
N ALA A 88 15.84 -12.74 21.89
CA ALA A 88 17.16 -12.76 21.24
C ALA A 88 18.14 -11.78 21.91
N ILE A 89 17.66 -10.61 22.36
CA ILE A 89 18.49 -9.65 23.10
C ILE A 89 18.90 -10.22 24.46
N ALA A 90 17.95 -10.76 25.22
CA ALA A 90 18.22 -11.33 26.54
C ALA A 90 19.21 -12.52 26.47
N ASN A 91 19.14 -13.29 25.39
CA ASN A 91 20.01 -14.45 25.16
C ASN A 91 21.33 -14.09 24.45
N GLY A 92 21.57 -12.82 24.09
CA GLY A 92 22.78 -12.38 23.39
C GLY A 92 22.89 -12.87 21.93
N THR A 93 21.79 -13.31 21.31
CA THR A 93 21.76 -13.78 19.91
C THR A 93 21.28 -12.72 18.92
N ALA A 94 20.84 -11.56 19.41
CA ALA A 94 20.42 -10.45 18.55
C ALA A 94 21.58 -9.85 17.75
N THR A 95 21.30 -9.40 16.53
CA THR A 95 22.28 -8.71 15.67
C THR A 95 21.91 -7.24 15.50
N ALA A 96 22.92 -6.36 15.39
CA ALA A 96 22.68 -4.93 15.18
C ALA A 96 21.87 -4.64 13.91
N ALA A 97 22.13 -5.39 12.82
CA ALA A 97 21.39 -5.28 11.57
C ALA A 97 19.91 -5.65 11.73
N ALA A 98 19.59 -6.77 12.38
CA ALA A 98 18.21 -7.18 12.62
C ALA A 98 17.47 -6.18 13.52
N LEU A 99 18.14 -5.67 14.56
CA LEU A 99 17.55 -4.66 15.45
C LEU A 99 17.22 -3.36 14.70
N ALA A 100 18.12 -2.88 13.85
CA ALA A 100 17.90 -1.67 13.05
C ALA A 100 16.76 -1.84 12.01
N GLU A 101 16.62 -3.04 11.46
CA GLU A 101 15.62 -3.34 10.44
C GLU A 101 14.21 -3.50 11.02
N TRP A 102 14.08 -4.29 12.10
CA TRP A 102 12.77 -4.74 12.60
C TRP A 102 12.23 -3.95 13.80
N ARG A 103 13.09 -3.25 14.57
CA ARG A 103 12.63 -2.51 15.74
C ARG A 103 12.50 -1.03 15.45
N VAL A 104 11.32 -0.49 15.74
CA VAL A 104 11.06 0.95 15.80
C VAL A 104 10.99 1.34 17.27
N LEU A 105 12.13 1.73 17.84
CA LEU A 105 12.25 2.06 19.26
C LEU A 105 12.03 3.54 19.55
N ASP A 106 12.31 4.40 18.58
CA ASP A 106 12.08 5.84 18.69
C ASP A 106 10.61 6.15 18.40
N PRO A 107 9.84 6.67 19.38
CA PRO A 107 8.46 7.09 19.14
C PRO A 107 8.31 8.13 18.02
N ALA A 108 9.34 8.95 17.77
CA ALA A 108 9.29 9.94 16.68
C ALA A 108 9.23 9.28 15.29
N GLN A 109 9.66 8.02 15.17
CA GLN A 109 9.57 7.24 13.93
C GLN A 109 8.21 6.55 13.78
N GLN A 110 7.31 6.58 14.77
CA GLN A 110 6.00 5.92 14.75
C GLN A 110 4.92 6.79 14.07
N VAL A 111 5.25 7.32 12.89
CA VAL A 111 4.36 8.19 12.09
C VAL A 111 4.13 7.59 10.71
N PRO A 112 3.00 7.90 10.03
CA PRO A 112 2.77 7.43 8.68
C PRO A 112 3.79 8.04 7.72
N ALA A 113 4.19 7.27 6.72
CA ALA A 113 4.99 7.77 5.62
C ALA A 113 4.16 8.80 4.83
N ALA A 114 4.76 9.95 4.57
CA ALA A 114 4.18 10.92 3.65
C ALA A 114 4.13 10.30 2.26
N GLN A 115 2.92 10.22 1.69
CA GLN A 115 2.74 9.77 0.32
C GLN A 115 3.01 10.93 -0.66
N PRO A 116 3.79 10.73 -1.72
CA PRO A 116 3.86 11.69 -2.82
C PRO A 116 2.50 11.90 -3.49
N ALA A 117 2.33 13.05 -4.14
CA ALA A 117 1.18 13.27 -5.01
C ALA A 117 1.18 12.21 -6.13
N GLY A 118 0.08 11.47 -6.28
CA GLY A 118 -0.03 10.36 -7.25
C GLY A 118 0.47 9.00 -6.75
N GLY A 119 1.01 8.91 -5.52
CA GLY A 119 1.50 7.65 -4.95
C GLY A 119 3.02 7.48 -5.05
N TRP A 120 3.52 6.38 -4.49
CA TRP A 120 4.93 5.99 -4.61
C TRP A 120 5.18 5.38 -5.99
N ALA A 121 6.10 5.97 -6.74
CA ALA A 121 6.59 5.40 -7.98
C ALA A 121 7.50 4.21 -7.70
N MET A 122 7.33 3.16 -8.50
CA MET A 122 8.10 1.93 -8.50
C MET A 122 8.65 1.72 -9.90
N ALA A 123 9.96 1.52 -10.03
CA ALA A 123 10.52 1.01 -11.26
C ALA A 123 9.91 -0.36 -11.56
N VAL A 124 9.64 -0.64 -12.82
CA VAL A 124 9.14 -1.93 -13.27
C VAL A 124 10.22 -2.52 -14.14
N ASP A 125 10.66 -3.71 -13.76
CA ASP A 125 11.71 -4.43 -14.46
C ASP A 125 11.23 -4.84 -15.85
N SER A 126 12.12 -4.71 -16.84
CA SER A 126 11.83 -5.15 -18.20
C SER A 126 11.85 -6.69 -18.31
N LEU A 127 11.35 -7.25 -19.42
CA LEU A 127 11.38 -8.69 -19.70
C LEU A 127 12.74 -9.14 -20.30
N ASP A 128 13.78 -8.31 -20.21
CA ASP A 128 15.11 -8.65 -20.73
C ASP A 128 15.76 -9.79 -19.91
N GLU A 129 16.88 -10.34 -20.39
CA GLU A 129 17.58 -11.41 -19.65
C GLU A 129 18.17 -10.90 -18.32
N GLY A 130 17.43 -11.12 -17.24
CA GLY A 130 17.81 -10.74 -15.87
C GLY A 130 17.24 -9.38 -15.45
N LEU A 131 17.55 -8.97 -14.21
CA LEU A 131 17.09 -7.68 -13.69
C LEU A 131 17.77 -6.52 -14.42
N ASP A 132 17.00 -5.45 -14.67
CA ASP A 132 17.52 -4.19 -15.18
C ASP A 132 18.67 -3.65 -14.29
N PRO A 133 19.65 -2.92 -14.86
CA PRO A 133 20.71 -2.30 -14.07
C PRO A 133 20.15 -1.37 -12.97
N GLY A 134 20.65 -1.52 -11.74
CA GLY A 134 20.29 -0.65 -10.60
C GLY A 134 19.40 -1.31 -9.55
N TRP A 135 18.89 -2.52 -9.81
CA TRP A 135 18.19 -3.31 -8.81
C TRP A 135 19.19 -3.99 -7.86
N ALA A 136 18.93 -3.87 -6.55
CA ALA A 136 19.76 -4.51 -5.54
C ALA A 136 19.52 -6.03 -5.47
N ASP A 137 20.35 -6.73 -4.69
CA ASP A 137 20.27 -8.18 -4.56
C ASP A 137 18.92 -8.67 -4.00
N GLY A 138 18.42 -9.77 -4.59
CA GLY A 138 17.31 -10.55 -4.05
C GLY A 138 15.92 -10.19 -4.60
N TYR A 139 15.81 -9.22 -5.51
CA TYR A 139 14.59 -9.03 -6.28
C TYR A 139 14.39 -10.22 -7.24
N HIS A 140 13.12 -10.54 -7.51
CA HIS A 140 12.75 -11.55 -8.48
C HIS A 140 12.86 -10.95 -9.89
N PRO A 141 13.66 -11.49 -10.82
CA PRO A 141 13.65 -11.03 -12.21
C PRO A 141 12.29 -11.24 -12.85
N THR A 142 11.81 -10.32 -13.69
CA THR A 142 10.53 -10.49 -14.37
C THR A 142 10.54 -11.73 -15.25
N ASP A 143 9.55 -12.61 -15.05
CA ASP A 143 9.35 -13.83 -15.84
C ASP A 143 7.91 -13.95 -16.37
N PHE A 144 7.13 -12.87 -16.29
CA PHE A 144 5.77 -12.81 -16.77
C PHE A 144 5.71 -13.02 -18.30
N ASP A 145 4.96 -14.03 -18.72
CA ASP A 145 4.66 -14.29 -20.11
C ASP A 145 3.32 -13.63 -20.49
N PRO A 146 3.32 -12.57 -21.33
CA PRO A 146 2.10 -11.88 -21.73
C PRO A 146 1.16 -12.77 -22.56
N THR A 147 1.65 -13.87 -23.15
CA THR A 147 0.85 -14.81 -23.95
C THR A 147 -0.02 -15.69 -23.08
N THR A 148 0.56 -16.19 -21.98
CA THR A 148 -0.14 -17.08 -21.03
C THR A 148 -0.76 -16.31 -19.88
N GLY A 149 -0.32 -15.07 -19.64
CA GLY A 149 -0.72 -14.26 -18.48
C GLY A 149 -0.21 -14.84 -17.17
N VAL A 150 0.88 -15.61 -17.19
CA VAL A 150 1.44 -16.31 -16.02
C VAL A 150 2.84 -15.79 -15.75
N GLY A 151 3.22 -15.77 -14.46
CA GLY A 151 4.53 -15.33 -13.98
C GLY A 151 4.42 -14.07 -13.14
N LYS A 152 5.57 -13.45 -12.88
CA LYS A 152 5.71 -12.31 -11.99
C LYS A 152 6.41 -11.16 -12.69
N ILE A 153 5.93 -9.96 -12.39
CA ILE A 153 6.54 -8.70 -12.79
C ILE A 153 7.24 -8.12 -11.56
N ALA A 154 8.54 -7.86 -11.66
CA ALA A 154 9.28 -7.27 -10.56
C ALA A 154 8.89 -5.79 -10.39
N LEU A 155 8.67 -5.38 -9.15
CA LEU A 155 8.41 -3.99 -8.78
C LEU A 155 9.52 -3.49 -7.85
N GLY A 156 10.10 -2.35 -8.19
CA GLY A 156 11.20 -1.73 -7.49
C GLY A 156 10.79 -1.04 -6.21
N GLY A 157 9.77 -1.53 -5.52
CA GLY A 157 9.26 -0.99 -4.27
C GLY A 157 9.49 -1.93 -3.12
N SER A 158 9.55 -1.37 -1.92
CA SER A 158 9.56 -2.09 -0.65
C SER A 158 8.80 -1.29 0.39
N LEU A 159 7.86 -1.92 1.07
CA LEU A 159 6.91 -1.29 1.97
C LEU A 159 7.07 -1.83 3.39
N ARG A 160 7.30 -0.93 4.35
CA ARG A 160 7.29 -1.25 5.77
C ARG A 160 6.00 -0.72 6.39
N LEU A 161 5.23 -1.64 6.95
CA LEU A 161 4.02 -1.34 7.68
C LEU A 161 4.32 -1.27 9.16
N HIS A 162 3.62 -0.38 9.85
CA HIS A 162 3.65 -0.29 11.30
C HIS A 162 2.24 -0.18 11.87
N SER A 163 2.10 -0.45 13.17
CA SER A 163 0.85 -0.48 13.90
C SER A 163 1.05 0.16 15.28
N ASP A 164 0.09 1.00 15.70
CA ASP A 164 0.08 1.57 17.06
C ASP A 164 -0.28 0.52 18.15
N PHE A 165 -0.58 -0.73 17.78
CA PHE A 165 -1.25 -1.72 18.64
C PHE A 165 -0.33 -2.81 19.19
N ASN A 166 0.85 -2.99 18.59
CA ASN A 166 1.70 -4.14 18.89
C ASN A 166 3.17 -3.75 18.92
N SER A 167 3.79 -3.84 20.09
CA SER A 167 5.17 -3.44 20.26
C SER A 167 5.87 -4.39 21.24
N PRO A 168 7.13 -4.77 20.97
CA PRO A 168 8.10 -4.03 20.16
C PRO A 168 8.36 -4.62 18.77
N SER A 169 7.34 -5.02 18.00
CA SER A 169 7.57 -5.62 16.66
C SER A 169 6.35 -5.63 15.75
N GLY A 170 5.33 -4.78 15.93
CA GLY A 170 4.22 -4.65 14.97
C GLY A 170 4.65 -3.99 13.66
N VAL A 171 5.78 -4.42 13.13
CA VAL A 171 6.40 -3.98 11.89
C VAL A 171 6.38 -5.18 10.95
N LEU A 172 5.84 -4.97 9.76
CA LEU A 172 5.84 -5.95 8.70
C LEU A 172 6.58 -5.34 7.51
N TRP A 173 7.57 -6.05 7.00
CA TRP A 173 8.33 -5.61 5.84
C TRP A 173 7.95 -6.46 4.64
N MET A 174 7.54 -5.78 3.57
CA MET A 174 7.35 -6.34 2.24
C MET A 174 8.49 -5.79 1.38
N ARG A 175 9.54 -6.60 1.12
CA ARG A 175 10.68 -6.16 0.31
C ARG A 175 10.82 -6.99 -0.94
N GLY A 176 11.24 -6.37 -2.03
CA GLY A 176 11.28 -7.03 -3.32
C GLY A 176 9.88 -7.27 -3.86
N LEU A 177 9.10 -6.20 -4.00
CA LEU A 177 7.71 -6.33 -4.41
C LEU A 177 7.59 -6.97 -5.80
N THR A 178 6.56 -7.77 -5.98
CA THR A 178 6.20 -8.39 -7.25
C THR A 178 4.72 -8.18 -7.51
N LEU A 179 4.36 -8.10 -8.79
CA LEU A 179 2.98 -8.22 -9.26
C LEU A 179 2.83 -9.61 -9.90
N GLU A 180 1.88 -10.39 -9.42
CA GLU A 180 1.64 -11.78 -9.84
C GLU A 180 0.20 -11.95 -10.29
N HIS A 181 -0.01 -12.59 -11.43
CA HIS A 181 -1.32 -13.09 -11.81
C HIS A 181 -1.46 -14.56 -11.41
N ARG A 182 -2.54 -14.92 -10.70
CA ARG A 182 -2.84 -16.29 -10.30
C ARG A 182 -3.99 -16.84 -11.11
N GLY A 183 -3.67 -17.75 -12.03
CA GLY A 183 -4.65 -18.36 -12.93
C GLY A 183 -5.72 -19.22 -12.24
N GLU A 184 -5.51 -19.69 -11.01
CA GLU A 184 -6.57 -20.47 -10.32
C GLU A 184 -7.75 -19.60 -9.88
N THR A 185 -7.49 -18.32 -9.57
CA THR A 185 -8.51 -17.37 -9.08
C THR A 185 -8.75 -16.22 -10.03
N GLU A 186 -8.02 -16.16 -11.15
CA GLU A 186 -8.03 -15.03 -12.10
C GLU A 186 -7.83 -13.69 -11.39
N SER A 187 -6.95 -13.68 -10.38
CA SER A 187 -6.73 -12.52 -9.50
C SER A 187 -5.28 -12.08 -9.55
N TRP A 188 -5.08 -10.77 -9.47
CA TRP A 188 -3.76 -10.14 -9.45
C TRP A 188 -3.39 -9.77 -8.02
N TYR A 189 -2.14 -10.05 -7.65
CA TYR A 189 -1.64 -9.80 -6.32
C TYR A 189 -0.33 -9.00 -6.36
N ILE A 190 -0.23 -8.02 -5.48
CA ILE A 190 1.06 -7.44 -5.09
C ILE A 190 1.56 -8.25 -3.89
N GLY A 191 2.77 -8.80 -4.04
CA GLY A 191 3.40 -9.64 -3.04
C GLY A 191 4.90 -9.39 -2.97
N ASN A 192 5.62 -10.34 -2.38
CA ASN A 192 7.06 -10.44 -2.52
C ASN A 192 7.54 -11.88 -2.31
N ASP A 193 8.71 -12.20 -2.86
CA ASP A 193 9.34 -13.51 -2.71
C ASP A 193 10.51 -13.51 -1.73
N ALA A 194 10.92 -12.32 -1.27
CA ALA A 194 12.12 -12.17 -0.45
C ALA A 194 11.83 -12.20 1.06
N GLY A 195 12.50 -13.13 1.74
CA GLY A 195 12.64 -13.11 3.20
C GLY A 195 11.49 -13.78 3.99
N PRO A 196 11.45 -13.57 5.32
CA PRO A 196 10.54 -14.28 6.22
C PRO A 196 9.08 -13.77 6.14
N ALA A 197 8.84 -12.75 5.33
CA ALA A 197 7.54 -12.16 5.08
C ALA A 197 7.04 -12.43 3.64
N SER A 198 7.59 -13.43 2.93
CA SER A 198 7.19 -13.68 1.55
C SER A 198 5.74 -14.14 1.42
N GLY A 199 5.07 -13.67 0.36
CA GLY A 199 3.69 -14.01 0.03
C GLY A 199 2.96 -12.87 -0.68
N ALA A 200 1.69 -13.12 -1.01
CA ALA A 200 0.78 -12.08 -1.48
C ALA A 200 0.28 -11.23 -0.31
N PHE A 201 0.10 -9.94 -0.54
CA PHE A 201 -0.32 -8.97 0.47
C PHE A 201 -1.50 -8.13 0.04
N PHE A 202 -1.49 -7.68 -1.21
CA PHE A 202 -2.61 -6.94 -1.76
C PHE A 202 -3.18 -7.69 -2.94
N GLU A 203 -4.49 -7.70 -3.03
CA GLU A 203 -5.22 -8.18 -4.20
C GLU A 203 -5.74 -6.95 -4.96
N LEU A 204 -5.59 -6.98 -6.27
CA LEU A 204 -6.20 -5.98 -7.15
C LEU A 204 -7.71 -6.25 -7.25
N ILE A 205 -8.50 -5.20 -7.13
CA ILE A 205 -9.96 -5.23 -7.30
C ILE A 205 -10.27 -4.75 -8.71
N ASP A 206 -11.02 -5.57 -9.46
CA ASP A 206 -11.50 -5.28 -10.82
C ASP A 206 -10.42 -4.68 -11.74
N PRO A 207 -9.24 -5.32 -11.90
CA PRO A 207 -8.14 -4.74 -12.65
C PRO A 207 -8.51 -4.51 -14.12
N VAL A 208 -8.30 -3.29 -14.59
CA VAL A 208 -8.42 -2.93 -16.01
C VAL A 208 -7.06 -3.12 -16.67
N ILE A 209 -6.96 -4.16 -17.49
CA ILE A 209 -5.72 -4.56 -18.15
C ILE A 209 -5.75 -4.12 -19.62
N GLY A 210 -4.65 -3.55 -20.10
CA GLY A 210 -4.54 -3.12 -21.49
C GLY A 210 -3.11 -2.84 -21.92
N VAL A 211 -2.98 -2.17 -23.05
CA VAL A 211 -1.71 -1.64 -23.56
C VAL A 211 -1.81 -0.13 -23.52
N ASN A 212 -0.84 0.52 -22.90
CA ASN A 212 -0.77 1.97 -22.87
C ASN A 212 -0.53 2.49 -24.30
N PRO A 213 -1.44 3.31 -24.85
CA PRO A 213 -1.35 3.79 -26.24
C PRO A 213 -0.17 4.75 -26.47
N ASP A 214 0.35 5.37 -25.41
CA ASP A 214 1.41 6.37 -25.48
C ASP A 214 2.81 5.73 -25.60
N ASN A 215 3.01 4.52 -25.06
CA ASN A 215 4.32 3.86 -25.02
C ASN A 215 4.32 2.37 -25.37
N GLY A 216 3.16 1.76 -25.62
CA GLY A 216 3.04 0.33 -25.98
C GLY A 216 3.33 -0.65 -24.84
N LEU A 217 3.48 -0.18 -23.60
CA LEU A 217 3.72 -1.05 -22.44
C LEU A 217 2.41 -1.63 -21.90
N LEU A 218 2.50 -2.79 -21.24
CA LEU A 218 1.42 -3.31 -20.41
C LEU A 218 0.93 -2.24 -19.43
N SER A 219 -0.38 -2.00 -19.39
CA SER A 219 -1.02 -1.11 -18.43
C SER A 219 -2.01 -1.87 -17.56
N ILE A 220 -2.02 -1.57 -16.27
CA ILE A 220 -2.99 -2.09 -15.31
C ILE A 220 -3.47 -0.94 -14.45
N ASP A 221 -4.77 -0.80 -14.25
CA ASP A 221 -5.37 0.18 -13.34
C ASP A 221 -6.34 -0.54 -12.42
N ALA A 222 -6.14 -0.44 -11.10
CA ALA A 222 -6.92 -1.22 -10.15
C ALA A 222 -6.93 -0.61 -8.75
N ASP A 223 -8.02 -0.82 -8.03
CA ASP A 223 -8.07 -0.59 -6.60
C ASP A 223 -7.43 -1.75 -5.84
N LEU A 224 -7.08 -1.53 -4.57
CA LEU A 224 -6.38 -2.52 -3.74
C LEU A 224 -7.22 -2.91 -2.52
N LYS A 225 -7.09 -4.16 -2.09
CA LYS A 225 -7.43 -4.65 -0.73
C LYS A 225 -6.30 -5.51 -0.20
N PHE A 226 -6.28 -5.85 1.09
CA PHE A 226 -5.32 -6.82 1.66
C PHE A 226 -5.48 -8.27 1.13
N GLY A 227 -6.53 -8.50 0.33
CA GLY A 227 -6.83 -9.77 -0.30
C GLY A 227 -7.14 -10.89 0.70
N ASP A 228 -7.38 -12.08 0.16
CA ASP A 228 -7.42 -13.32 0.95
C ASP A 228 -6.01 -13.91 1.09
N SER A 229 -5.12 -13.15 1.75
CA SER A 229 -3.75 -13.57 2.01
C SER A 229 -3.56 -14.13 3.41
N LEU A 230 -2.51 -14.93 3.60
CA LEU A 230 -2.07 -15.37 4.93
C LEU A 230 -1.85 -14.17 5.87
N TYR A 231 -1.34 -13.06 5.35
CA TYR A 231 -1.11 -11.83 6.13
C TYR A 231 -2.41 -11.13 6.50
N SER A 232 -3.36 -11.03 5.56
CA SER A 232 -4.71 -10.55 5.84
C SER A 232 -5.35 -11.35 6.99
N ARG A 233 -5.25 -12.68 6.96
CA ARG A 233 -5.82 -13.56 7.99
C ARG A 233 -5.07 -13.54 9.32
N ILE A 234 -3.75 -13.77 9.31
CA ILE A 234 -2.96 -14.00 10.54
C ILE A 234 -2.51 -12.70 11.19
N PHE A 235 -2.09 -11.72 10.39
CA PHE A 235 -1.55 -10.48 10.93
C PHE A 235 -2.65 -9.44 11.12
N PHE A 236 -3.56 -9.31 10.15
CA PHE A 236 -4.56 -8.25 10.19
C PHE A 236 -5.93 -8.73 10.71
N ASN A 237 -6.21 -10.03 10.70
CA ASN A 237 -7.53 -10.61 11.00
C ASN A 237 -8.65 -9.94 10.17
N LEU A 238 -8.41 -9.77 8.87
CA LEU A 238 -9.29 -9.10 7.89
C LEU A 238 -9.84 -10.08 6.84
N ASP A 239 -10.04 -11.34 7.23
CA ASP A 239 -10.57 -12.36 6.33
C ASP A 239 -11.94 -11.94 5.74
N GLY A 240 -12.07 -11.99 4.41
CA GLY A 240 -13.24 -11.53 3.67
C GLY A 240 -13.43 -10.00 3.58
N ASP A 241 -12.47 -9.18 4.03
CA ASP A 241 -12.56 -7.72 3.89
C ASP A 241 -12.38 -7.27 2.43
N THR A 242 -13.31 -6.46 1.94
CA THR A 242 -13.33 -5.97 0.56
C THR A 242 -13.15 -4.46 0.46
N ARG A 243 -12.78 -3.77 1.54
CA ARG A 243 -12.59 -2.32 1.49
C ARG A 243 -11.40 -1.98 0.61
N VAL A 244 -11.59 -0.94 -0.19
CA VAL A 244 -10.52 -0.32 -0.97
C VAL A 244 -9.56 0.37 -0.02
N ILE A 245 -8.30 -0.05 -0.03
CA ILE A 245 -7.26 0.48 0.86
C ILE A 245 -6.27 1.38 0.11
N GLY A 246 -6.40 1.50 -1.20
CA GLY A 246 -5.44 2.18 -2.05
C GLY A 246 -5.71 1.90 -3.51
N HIS A 247 -4.79 2.35 -4.34
CA HIS A 247 -4.89 2.22 -5.79
C HIS A 247 -3.52 1.90 -6.38
N PHE A 248 -3.50 1.02 -7.38
CA PHE A 248 -2.33 0.61 -8.13
C PHE A 248 -2.54 0.92 -9.60
N SER A 249 -1.54 1.57 -10.20
CA SER A 249 -1.50 1.78 -11.64
C SER A 249 -0.14 1.41 -12.21
N LEU A 250 -0.10 0.51 -13.18
CA LEU A 250 1.06 0.19 -13.98
C LEU A 250 0.97 0.94 -15.30
N ASN A 251 2.00 1.72 -15.63
CA ASN A 251 2.10 2.49 -16.88
C ASN A 251 0.77 3.19 -17.25
N PRO A 252 0.20 4.04 -16.37
CA PRO A 252 -1.06 4.71 -16.66
C PRO A 252 -0.91 5.60 -17.90
N SER A 253 -1.94 5.63 -18.76
CA SER A 253 -1.98 6.58 -19.86
C SER A 253 -2.37 7.95 -19.36
N LEU A 254 -1.70 9.00 -19.85
CA LEU A 254 -1.98 10.38 -19.47
C LEU A 254 -3.17 10.97 -20.25
N THR A 255 -3.69 10.23 -21.24
CA THR A 255 -4.74 10.70 -22.16
C THR A 255 -6.12 10.12 -21.86
N THR A 256 -6.19 9.05 -21.06
CA THR A 256 -7.45 8.56 -20.49
C THR A 256 -7.60 9.13 -19.08
N PRO A 257 -8.69 9.86 -18.79
CA PRO A 257 -8.94 10.29 -17.43
C PRO A 257 -9.15 9.04 -16.57
N THR A 258 -8.17 8.72 -15.73
CA THR A 258 -8.38 7.80 -14.62
C THR A 258 -9.57 8.32 -13.84
N SER A 259 -10.52 7.44 -13.54
CA SER A 259 -11.74 7.82 -12.84
C SER A 259 -11.33 8.61 -11.60
N PRO A 260 -11.66 9.91 -11.49
CA PRO A 260 -11.28 10.68 -10.33
C PRO A 260 -11.88 9.96 -9.13
N VAL A 261 -11.02 9.47 -8.24
CA VAL A 261 -11.38 8.96 -6.92
C VAL A 261 -12.56 9.78 -6.44
N PRO A 262 -13.72 9.17 -6.14
CA PRO A 262 -14.85 9.94 -5.66
C PRO A 262 -14.34 10.76 -4.49
N VAL A 263 -14.41 12.08 -4.60
CA VAL A 263 -14.05 12.98 -3.52
C VAL A 263 -15.34 13.45 -2.84
N PRO A 264 -16.07 12.61 -2.05
CA PRO A 264 -17.14 13.11 -1.20
C PRO A 264 -16.65 14.30 -0.35
N ALA A 265 -15.40 14.27 0.11
CA ALA A 265 -14.88 15.29 1.02
C ALA A 265 -14.66 16.68 0.36
N ALA A 266 -14.19 16.74 -0.88
CA ALA A 266 -13.91 18.02 -1.54
C ALA A 266 -15.21 18.72 -1.95
N ALA A 267 -16.24 17.98 -2.38
CA ALA A 267 -17.53 18.56 -2.70
C ALA A 267 -18.13 19.32 -1.50
N TRP A 268 -17.97 18.80 -0.27
CA TRP A 268 -18.42 19.48 0.95
C TRP A 268 -17.60 20.73 1.31
N LEU A 269 -16.28 20.70 1.08
CA LEU A 269 -15.41 21.86 1.32
C LEU A 269 -15.67 23.00 0.33
N PHE A 270 -15.92 22.68 -0.95
CA PHE A 270 -16.28 23.70 -1.94
C PHE A 270 -17.69 24.26 -1.69
N SER A 271 -18.65 23.44 -1.28
CA SER A 271 -20.01 23.88 -0.95
C SER A 271 -20.05 24.86 0.24
N SER A 272 -19.30 24.56 1.31
CA SER A 272 -19.26 25.40 2.52
C SER A 272 -18.52 26.72 2.30
N ALA A 273 -17.40 26.71 1.57
CA ALA A 273 -16.67 27.91 1.22
C ALA A 273 -17.50 28.87 0.33
N MET A 274 -18.26 28.33 -0.61
CA MET A 274 -19.09 29.12 -1.52
C MET A 274 -20.30 29.76 -0.82
N LEU A 275 -20.94 29.05 0.13
CA LEU A 275 -22.01 29.63 0.97
C LEU A 275 -21.48 30.72 1.92
N GLY A 276 -20.27 30.54 2.47
CA GLY A 276 -19.61 31.56 3.30
C GLY A 276 -19.37 32.88 2.55
N LEU A 277 -18.95 32.80 1.28
CA LEU A 277 -18.73 33.98 0.43
C LEU A 277 -20.02 34.71 0.06
N MET A 278 -21.13 33.99 -0.19
CA MET A 278 -22.43 34.62 -0.44
C MET A 278 -23.01 35.30 0.81
N GLY A 279 -22.67 34.84 2.02
CA GLY A 279 -23.09 35.48 3.27
C GLY A 279 -22.41 36.83 3.55
N ILE A 280 -21.15 36.98 3.10
CA ILE A 280 -20.34 38.19 3.36
C ILE A 280 -20.73 39.34 2.43
N SER A 281 -21.12 39.06 1.17
CA SER A 281 -21.52 40.11 0.21
C SER A 281 -22.77 40.88 0.63
N ARG A 282 -23.63 40.30 1.49
CA ARG A 282 -24.82 40.99 2.03
C ARG A 282 -24.53 41.94 3.19
N ARG A 283 -23.33 41.90 3.80
CA ARG A 283 -22.99 42.77 4.94
C ARG A 283 -22.34 44.10 4.56
N GLN A 284 -22.06 44.37 3.28
CA GLN A 284 -21.42 45.63 2.85
C GLN A 284 -22.39 46.74 2.41
N ARG A 285 -23.65 46.73 2.85
CA ARG A 285 -24.56 47.87 2.64
C ARG A 285 -25.12 48.42 3.94
N LEU A 286 -24.25 48.96 4.80
CA LEU A 286 -24.65 50.01 5.76
C LEU A 286 -23.46 50.91 6.08
N SER A 287 -23.36 52.03 5.36
CA SER A 287 -22.99 53.35 5.90
C SER A 287 -23.23 54.39 4.78
N PRO A 288 -23.48 55.69 5.04
CA PRO A 288 -23.52 56.41 6.32
C PRO A 288 -24.76 57.31 6.47
N ASN A 289 -25.11 57.69 7.71
CA ASN A 289 -25.64 59.01 8.12
C ASN A 289 -26.48 58.90 9.38
N ALA A 290 -25.98 59.41 10.51
CA ALA A 290 -26.80 60.10 11.49
C ALA A 290 -25.89 61.06 12.27
N ARG A 291 -26.37 62.30 12.36
CA ARG A 291 -25.76 63.46 13.03
C ARG A 291 -25.63 63.27 14.53
#